data_AF-A0A127EWC3-F1
#
_entry.id   AF-A0A127EWC3-F1
#
_cell.length_a   1.000
_cell.length_b   1.000
_cell.length_c   1.000
_cell.angle_alpha   90.00
_cell.angle_beta   90.00
_cell.angle_gamma   90.00
#
_symmetry.space_group_name_H-M   'P 1'
#
loop_
_entity.id
_entity.type
_entity.pdbx_description
1 polymer ?
#
loop_
_entity_poly.entity_id
_entity_poly.type
_entity_poly.pdbx_seq_one_letter_code
_entity_poly.pdbx_strand_id
1 'polypeptide(L)'
;MPFHAGSPLSRGRTDCGSIAFRRAKPMLASIPFTRIAASMESPCEKICIVDTASGLCRGCGRSLSEIERWTAYSDGECRRIMAELPARLTAMTARPAPHS
;
A
#
# COMPACT_ATOMS: atom_id res chain seq x y z
N MET A 1 5.51 49.45 -39.59
CA MET A 1 6.61 48.60 -39.08
C MET A 1 6.64 48.75 -37.56
N PRO A 2 6.81 47.67 -36.79
CA PRO A 2 6.03 47.26 -35.60
C PRO A 2 6.60 47.89 -34.29
N PHE A 3 5.98 47.79 -33.10
CA PHE A 3 6.28 46.70 -32.16
C PHE A 3 5.23 46.64 -31.02
N HIS A 4 4.55 45.49 -30.98
CA HIS A 4 4.14 44.72 -29.80
C HIS A 4 3.16 45.31 -28.79
N ALA A 5 1.89 45.01 -29.06
CA ALA A 5 0.91 44.66 -28.04
C ALA A 5 1.39 43.44 -27.23
N GLY A 6 1.27 43.52 -25.91
CA GLY A 6 1.55 42.43 -24.97
C GLY A 6 0.79 42.66 -23.66
N SER A 7 -0.53 42.51 -23.71
CA SER A 7 -1.38 42.55 -22.51
C SER A 7 -1.10 41.34 -21.61
N PRO A 8 -1.01 41.53 -20.27
CA PRO A 8 -0.91 40.42 -19.34
C PRO A 8 -2.22 39.62 -19.35
N LEU A 9 -2.10 38.32 -19.59
CA LEU A 9 -3.18 37.36 -19.43
C LEU A 9 -3.60 37.34 -17.95
N SER A 10 -4.61 38.14 -17.62
CA SER A 10 -5.40 38.01 -16.40
C SER A 10 -5.98 36.59 -16.34
N ARG A 11 -5.52 35.85 -15.33
CA ARG A 11 -6.01 34.53 -14.95
C ARG A 11 -7.50 34.64 -14.64
N GLY A 12 -8.34 34.26 -15.61
CA GLY A 12 -9.76 34.04 -15.44
C GLY A 12 -9.97 32.94 -14.41
N ARG A 13 -10.39 33.34 -13.21
CA ARG A 13 -10.92 32.50 -12.16
C ARG A 13 -12.44 32.58 -12.24
N THR A 14 -13.03 31.72 -13.06
CA THR A 14 -14.46 31.40 -13.16
C THR A 14 -14.51 30.17 -14.08
N ASP A 15 -15.16 29.05 -13.81
CA ASP A 15 -16.24 28.75 -12.87
C ASP A 15 -16.27 27.21 -12.69
N CYS A 16 -16.34 26.77 -11.43
CA CYS A 16 -16.54 25.38 -11.03
C CYS A 16 -18.05 25.12 -11.04
N GLY A 17 -18.67 24.89 -12.19
CA GLY A 17 -20.12 24.92 -12.17
C GLY A 17 -20.90 24.55 -13.42
N SER A 18 -20.45 23.63 -14.28
CA SER A 18 -21.34 23.09 -15.35
C SER A 18 -20.92 21.72 -15.88
N ILE A 19 -20.65 20.77 -14.99
CA ILE A 19 -20.79 19.34 -15.34
C ILE A 19 -22.27 18.97 -15.20
N ALA A 20 -22.96 18.98 -16.34
CA ALA A 20 -24.30 18.44 -16.50
C ALA A 20 -24.35 17.00 -15.97
N PHE A 21 -24.97 16.81 -14.80
CA PHE A 21 -25.28 15.51 -14.21
C PHE A 21 -26.37 14.80 -15.05
N ARG A 22 -25.99 14.34 -16.26
CA ARG A 22 -26.76 13.38 -17.04
C ARG A 22 -26.54 11.98 -16.45
N ARG A 23 -27.40 11.63 -15.50
CA ARG A 23 -27.99 10.30 -15.22
C ARG A 23 -27.21 9.08 -15.78
N ALA A 24 -26.28 8.54 -15.00
CA ALA A 24 -25.82 7.15 -15.13
C ALA A 24 -25.95 6.44 -13.77
N LYS A 25 -26.74 5.36 -13.75
CA LYS A 25 -27.00 4.49 -12.59
C LYS A 25 -25.70 3.76 -12.15
N PRO A 26 -25.58 3.38 -10.87
CA PRO A 26 -24.31 2.94 -10.28
C PRO A 26 -23.96 1.52 -10.75
N MET A 27 -23.02 1.40 -11.69
CA MET A 27 -22.41 0.12 -12.07
C MET A 27 -21.20 -0.20 -11.16
N LEU A 28 -21.27 0.19 -9.87
CA LEU A 28 -20.18 0.01 -8.89
C LEU A 28 -20.57 -0.90 -7.70
N ALA A 29 -21.71 -1.59 -7.79
CA ALA A 29 -22.27 -2.39 -6.69
C ALA A 29 -22.16 -3.92 -6.91
N SER A 30 -21.38 -4.40 -7.88
CA SER A 30 -21.28 -5.84 -8.19
C SER A 30 -19.86 -6.35 -8.42
N ILE A 31 -18.84 -5.70 -7.82
CA ILE A 31 -17.54 -6.34 -7.65
C ILE A 31 -17.56 -6.98 -6.25
N PRO A 32 -17.80 -8.29 -6.12
CA PRO A 32 -17.41 -8.96 -4.89
C PRO A 32 -15.89 -8.85 -4.79
N PHE A 33 -15.40 -7.97 -3.90
CA PHE A 33 -13.98 -7.84 -3.55
C PHE A 33 -13.37 -9.18 -3.10
N THR A 34 -14.22 -10.18 -2.86
CA THR A 34 -13.92 -11.53 -2.43
C THR A 34 -13.38 -12.48 -3.52
N ARG A 35 -13.18 -12.05 -4.78
CA ARG A 35 -12.77 -13.00 -5.85
C ARG A 35 -11.26 -13.22 -6.06
N ILE A 36 -10.39 -12.78 -5.14
CA ILE A 36 -8.97 -13.17 -5.15
C ILE A 36 -8.62 -13.93 -3.86
N ALA A 37 -9.46 -14.88 -3.48
CA ALA A 37 -9.14 -15.85 -2.43
C ALA A 37 -8.75 -17.18 -3.09
N ALA A 38 -7.56 -17.22 -3.68
CA ALA A 38 -6.94 -18.47 -4.10
C ALA A 38 -5.41 -18.36 -4.01
N SER A 39 -4.86 -18.99 -2.96
CA SER A 39 -3.59 -19.71 -2.99
C SER A 39 -2.24 -18.98 -2.87
N MET A 40 -2.19 -17.74 -2.38
CA MET A 40 -0.94 -17.25 -1.77
C MET A 40 -1.11 -17.19 -0.27
N GLU A 41 -0.63 -18.22 0.43
CA GLU A 41 -0.49 -18.20 1.88
C GLU A 41 0.39 -16.99 2.21
N SER A 42 -0.17 -16.00 2.91
CA SER A 42 0.50 -14.74 3.22
C SER A 42 0.26 -14.43 4.68
N PRO A 43 1.31 -14.32 5.50
CA PRO A 43 1.20 -14.08 6.95
C PRO A 43 0.91 -12.60 7.28
N CYS A 44 0.30 -11.86 6.35
CA CYS A 44 0.09 -10.42 6.48
C CYS A 44 -1.15 -10.10 7.30
N GLU A 45 -0.96 -9.52 8.49
CA GLU A 45 -2.04 -9.05 9.36
C GLU A 45 -2.49 -7.61 9.04
N LYS A 46 -2.09 -7.06 7.88
CA LYS A 46 -2.39 -5.69 7.43
C LYS A 46 -1.85 -4.58 8.34
N ILE A 47 -0.86 -4.93 9.17
CA ILE A 47 -0.04 -3.96 9.91
C ILE A 47 1.26 -3.81 9.13
N CYS A 48 1.56 -2.59 8.68
CA CYS A 48 2.77 -2.29 7.92
C CYS A 48 3.60 -1.24 8.66
N ILE A 49 4.16 -1.63 9.81
CA ILE A 49 5.08 -0.77 10.57
C ILE A 49 6.37 -1.56 10.77
N VAL A 50 7.46 -1.08 10.17
CA VAL A 50 8.79 -1.70 10.31
C VAL A 50 9.43 -1.18 11.60
N ASP A 51 9.87 -2.11 12.45
CA ASP A 51 10.71 -1.78 13.60
C ASP A 51 12.12 -1.45 13.11
N THR A 52 12.60 -0.24 13.41
CA THR A 52 13.90 0.24 12.93
C THR A 52 15.08 -0.50 13.55
N ALA A 53 14.89 -1.10 14.73
CA ALA A 53 15.93 -1.85 15.42
C ALA A 53 16.13 -3.26 14.86
N SER A 54 15.06 -3.96 14.48
CA SER A 54 15.10 -5.31 13.90
C SER A 54 15.09 -5.32 12.37
N GLY A 55 14.61 -4.26 11.72
CA GLY A 55 14.35 -4.24 10.28
C GLY A 55 13.19 -5.13 9.85
N LEU A 56 12.32 -5.53 10.79
CA LEU A 56 11.18 -6.42 10.55
C LEU A 56 9.86 -5.68 10.72
N CYS A 57 8.84 -6.10 9.98
CA CYS A 57 7.47 -5.64 10.17
C CYS A 57 6.94 -6.13 11.52
N ARG A 58 6.42 -5.22 12.36
CA ARG A 58 5.86 -5.55 13.67
C ARG A 58 4.60 -6.41 13.61
N GLY A 59 3.89 -6.41 12.48
CA GLY A 59 2.71 -7.25 12.28
C GLY A 59 3.08 -8.67 11.91
N CYS A 60 3.72 -8.85 10.75
CA CYS A 60 3.98 -10.17 10.18
C CYS A 60 5.39 -10.71 10.46
N GLY A 61 6.30 -9.95 11.06
CA GLY A 61 7.68 -10.40 11.35
C GLY A 61 8.59 -10.53 10.12
N ARG A 62 8.15 -10.07 8.95
CA ARG A 62 8.90 -10.15 7.69
C ARG A 62 9.72 -8.89 7.45
N SER A 63 10.87 -9.04 6.84
CA SER A 63 11.69 -7.93 6.34
C SER A 63 11.10 -7.32 5.07
N LEU A 64 11.49 -6.08 4.76
CA LEU A 64 11.07 -5.40 3.52
C LEU A 64 11.47 -6.20 2.27
N SER A 65 12.68 -6.75 2.24
CA SER A 65 13.16 -7.54 1.10
C SER A 65 12.36 -8.81 0.87
N GLU A 66 11.89 -9.45 1.95
CA GLU A 66 10.99 -10.61 1.86
C GLU A 66 9.61 -10.18 1.35
N ILE A 67 9.06 -9.06 1.84
CA ILE A 67 7.76 -8.54 1.39
C ILE A 67 7.78 -8.24 -0.12
N GLU A 68 8.81 -7.56 -0.61
CA GLU A 68 9.01 -7.24 -2.02
C GLU A 68 9.08 -8.49 -2.91
N ARG A 69 9.74 -9.54 -2.43
CA ARG A 69 10.02 -10.77 -3.20
C ARG A 69 9.01 -11.88 -2.98
N TRP A 70 7.94 -11.66 -2.20
CA TRP A 70 7.06 -12.74 -1.77
C TRP A 70 6.46 -13.53 -2.93
N THR A 71 6.03 -12.84 -3.98
CA THR A 71 5.44 -13.46 -5.17
C THR A 71 6.44 -14.22 -6.04
N ALA A 72 7.74 -14.00 -5.82
CA ALA A 72 8.82 -14.67 -6.55
C ALA A 72 9.37 -15.90 -5.81
N TYR A 73 9.04 -16.07 -4.52
CA TYR A 73 9.47 -17.25 -3.77
C TYR A 73 8.66 -18.48 -4.14
N SER A 74 9.33 -19.63 -4.09
CA SER A 74 8.68 -20.93 -4.17
C SER A 74 7.86 -21.21 -2.91
N ASP A 75 6.89 -22.13 -3.01
CA ASP A 75 6.09 -22.55 -1.86
C ASP A 75 6.94 -23.08 -0.69
N GLY A 76 8.09 -23.70 -1.01
CA GLY A 76 9.04 -24.18 -0.02
C GLY A 76 9.70 -23.04 0.75
N GLU A 77 10.12 -21.99 0.05
CA GLU A 77 10.69 -20.78 0.66
C GLU A 77 9.64 -20.02 1.47
N CYS A 78 8.43 -19.87 0.94
CA CYS A 78 7.30 -19.26 1.66
C CYS A 78 7.03 -19.99 2.98
N ARG A 79 6.96 -21.33 2.96
CA ARG A 79 6.77 -22.15 4.18
C ARG A 79 7.91 -22.02 5.18
N ARG A 80 9.16 -22.00 4.71
CA ARG A 80 10.33 -21.79 5.58
C ARG A 80 10.25 -20.43 6.26
N ILE A 81 10.01 -19.37 5.49
CA ILE A 81 9.87 -18.02 6.03
C ILE A 81 8.74 -17.99 7.06
N MET A 82 7.57 -18.56 6.76
CA MET A 82 6.43 -18.60 7.69
C MET A 82 6.73 -19.34 9.00
N ALA A 83 7.51 -20.42 8.95
CA ALA A 83 7.90 -21.15 10.16
C ALA A 83 8.82 -20.32 11.08
N GLU A 84 9.57 -19.37 10.53
CA GLU A 84 10.50 -18.53 11.29
C GLU A 84 9.83 -17.29 11.93
N LEU A 85 8.71 -16.80 11.37
CA LEU A 85 8.07 -15.54 11.80
C LEU A 85 7.68 -15.52 13.28
N PRO A 86 7.08 -16.57 13.87
CA PRO A 86 6.73 -16.56 15.29
C PRO A 86 7.94 -16.32 16.18
N ALA A 87 9.07 -16.98 15.90
CA ALA A 87 10.31 -16.80 16.65
C ALA A 87 10.87 -15.39 16.50
N ARG A 88 10.82 -14.81 15.28
CA ARG A 88 11.23 -13.42 15.02
C ARG A 88 10.37 -12.41 15.79
N LEU A 89 9.05 -12.63 15.83
CA LEU A 89 8.11 -11.81 16.59
C LEU A 89 8.39 -11.90 18.10
N THR A 90 8.58 -13.11 18.64
CA THR A 90 8.93 -13.30 20.06
C THR A 90 10.25 -12.63 20.42
N ALA A 91 11.29 -12.74 19.58
CA ALA A 91 12.57 -12.08 19.82
C ALA A 91 12.44 -10.53 19.81
N MET A 92 11.56 -10.01 18.97
CA MET A 92 11.29 -8.57 18.87
C MET A 92 10.46 -8.04 20.04
N THR A 93 9.49 -8.81 20.56
CA THR A 93 8.69 -8.40 21.74
C THR A 93 9.44 -8.63 23.06
N ALA A 94 10.33 -9.63 23.13
CA ALA A 94 11.20 -9.85 24.28
C ALA A 94 12.23 -8.73 24.46
N ARG A 95 12.60 -8.05 23.38
CA ARG A 95 13.34 -6.80 23.46
C ARG A 95 12.36 -5.67 23.81
N PRO A 96 12.52 -4.98 24.97
CA PRO A 96 11.74 -3.78 25.22
C PRO A 96 12.10 -2.76 24.13
N ALA A 97 11.18 -2.50 23.23
CA ALA A 97 11.34 -1.44 22.24
C ALA A 97 11.46 -0.11 23.00
N PRO A 98 12.48 0.73 22.72
CA PRO A 98 12.44 2.11 23.18
C PRO A 98 11.23 2.77 22.53
N HIS A 99 10.22 3.05 23.34
CA HIS A 99 9.08 3.88 22.95
C HIS A 99 9.63 5.30 22.77
N SER A 100 9.65 5.78 21.52
CA SER A 100 9.87 7.19 21.20
C SER A 100 8.53 7.92 21.18
#